data_AF-A0A968U1C7-F1
#
_entry.id   AF-A0A968U1C7-F1
#
_cell.length_a   1.000
_cell.length_b   1.000
_cell.length_c   1.000
_cell.angle_alpha   90.00
_cell.angle_beta   90.00
_cell.angle_gamma   90.00
#
_symmetry.space_group_name_H-M   'P 1'
#
loop_
_entity.id
_entity.type
_entity.pdbx_description
1 polymer ?
#
loop_
_entity_poly.entity_id
_entity_poly.type
_entity_poly.pdbx_seq_one_letter_code
_entity_poly.pdbx_strand_id
1 'polypeptide(L)'
;MRDGSVVYLDGVSKVYPTAAGEIFAARNVTIDVQPGEFYSLLGSSGSGKTTTLRLIGGFEIPEYGSVWIGGEEVTEQPPYQRDVHTVFQSYALFPHLTVAENIAYPLRIAKTARAEIAGRVEESLRMFQLGGMGDRRPSQLSGGQQQRVALARALISRPKVLLLDEPLSALDAKIREEVRQELRDLQKQTNLTFIYVTHDQEEALALSDRIAVMHNGQVQQIGTPKQIYDRPGSLFVAQFIGKANFLKGTVLETIGETAAVEVSGMKIWAAVTGRSPSIGNAVTLMIRPERVRLGETAKTAKADNQLSGKVASVTYVGQLIELKVETPIGSLTVTQLSSTADFSLEQSLSWNVNDCILLPD
;
A
#
# COMPACT_ATOMS: atom_id res chain seq x y z
N MET A 1 10.75 22.80 6.84
CA MET A 1 10.08 21.54 7.21
C MET A 1 8.72 21.85 7.82
N ARG A 2 7.64 21.36 7.21
CA ARG A 2 6.38 21.23 7.93
C ARG A 2 6.52 20.01 8.86
N ASP A 3 6.36 20.22 10.15
CA ASP A 3 5.88 19.19 11.10
C ASP A 3 6.71 17.89 11.26
N GLY A 4 8.02 17.99 11.52
CA GLY A 4 8.78 16.85 12.09
C GLY A 4 9.01 15.63 11.18
N SER A 5 8.64 15.69 9.90
CA SER A 5 8.85 14.60 8.93
C SER A 5 10.34 14.28 8.73
N VAL A 6 10.67 13.00 8.62
CA VAL A 6 12.02 12.51 8.31
C VAL A 6 12.31 12.47 6.81
N VAL A 7 11.30 12.29 5.96
CA VAL A 7 11.40 12.49 4.51
C VAL A 7 10.28 13.42 4.08
N TYR A 8 10.61 14.42 3.28
CA TYR A 8 9.63 15.31 2.66
C TYR A 8 10.00 15.54 1.20
N LEU A 9 9.05 15.24 0.31
CA LEU A 9 9.13 15.66 -1.09
C LEU A 9 8.23 16.87 -1.27
N ASP A 10 8.78 17.95 -1.81
CA ASP A 10 8.03 19.18 -2.09
C ASP A 10 7.85 19.35 -3.59
N GLY A 11 6.67 18.95 -4.09
CA GLY A 11 6.28 19.11 -5.48
C GLY A 11 7.24 18.49 -6.50
N VAL A 12 7.89 17.37 -6.17
CA VAL A 12 8.95 16.83 -7.04
C VAL A 12 8.40 16.31 -8.35
N SER A 13 9.09 16.63 -9.45
CA SER A 13 8.73 16.13 -10.77
C SER A 13 9.95 15.51 -11.45
N LYS A 14 9.74 14.34 -12.05
CA LYS A 14 10.74 13.62 -12.84
C LYS A 14 10.20 13.32 -14.24
N VAL A 15 10.91 13.78 -15.25
CA VAL A 15 10.60 13.61 -16.67
C VAL A 15 11.64 12.72 -17.33
N TYR A 16 11.19 11.80 -18.17
CA TYR A 16 12.07 11.03 -19.04
C TYR A 16 11.76 11.32 -20.51
N PRO A 17 12.79 11.51 -21.35
CA PRO A 17 12.61 11.59 -22.80
C PRO A 17 12.30 10.20 -23.36
N THR A 18 11.34 10.14 -24.28
CA THR A 18 10.95 8.94 -25.03
C THR A 18 10.83 9.25 -26.52
N ALA A 19 10.74 8.21 -27.36
CA ALA A 19 10.54 8.39 -28.79
C ALA A 19 9.24 9.15 -29.14
N ALA A 20 8.24 9.14 -28.25
CA ALA A 20 6.96 9.82 -28.42
C ALA A 20 6.87 11.19 -27.71
N GLY A 21 7.97 11.69 -27.15
CA GLY A 21 8.02 12.92 -26.37
C GLY A 21 8.41 12.69 -24.91
N GLU A 22 7.97 13.55 -24.01
CA GLU A 22 8.33 13.50 -22.60
C GLU A 22 7.26 12.78 -21.76
N ILE A 23 7.69 11.92 -20.84
CA ILE A 23 6.81 11.26 -19.89
C ILE A 23 7.18 11.68 -18.46
N PHE A 24 6.19 12.19 -17.73
CA PHE A 24 6.32 12.41 -16.29
C PHE A 24 6.22 11.09 -15.54
N ALA A 25 7.35 10.58 -15.07
CA ALA A 25 7.40 9.43 -14.16
C ALA A 25 7.07 9.82 -12.72
N ALA A 26 7.33 11.08 -12.34
CA ALA A 26 6.78 11.71 -11.15
C ALA A 26 6.30 13.11 -11.54
N ARG A 27 5.11 13.52 -11.10
CA ARG A 27 4.53 14.83 -11.42
C ARG A 27 3.98 15.47 -10.15
N ASN A 28 4.63 16.53 -9.70
CA ASN A 28 4.26 17.30 -8.52
C ASN A 28 4.01 16.41 -7.28
N VAL A 29 4.88 15.43 -7.06
CA VAL A 29 4.76 14.48 -5.95
C VAL A 29 5.12 15.18 -4.66
N THR A 30 4.15 15.29 -3.76
CA THR A 30 4.34 15.79 -2.40
C THR A 30 3.99 14.69 -1.42
N ILE A 31 4.95 14.27 -0.60
CA ILE A 31 4.75 13.28 0.46
C ILE A 31 5.47 13.74 1.72
N ASP A 32 4.91 13.40 2.87
CA ASP A 32 5.48 13.60 4.19
C ASP A 32 5.55 12.24 4.91
N VAL A 33 6.75 11.82 5.26
CA VAL A 33 6.98 10.57 5.98
C VAL A 33 7.47 10.90 7.38
N GLN A 34 6.79 10.35 8.38
CA GLN A 34 7.06 10.60 9.79
C GLN A 34 8.16 9.65 10.32
N PRO A 35 8.94 10.05 11.34
CA PRO A 35 9.93 9.18 11.95
C PRO A 35 9.30 7.89 12.51
N GLY A 36 9.90 6.73 12.21
CA GLY A 36 9.41 5.44 12.68
C GLY A 36 8.15 4.95 11.97
N GLU A 37 7.79 5.56 10.84
CA GLU A 37 6.63 5.17 10.05
C GLU A 37 6.96 4.06 9.05
N PHE A 38 6.05 3.09 8.88
CA PHE A 38 6.04 2.19 7.72
C PHE A 38 5.16 2.80 6.62
N TYR A 39 5.77 3.52 5.69
CA TYR A 39 5.08 4.26 4.63
C TYR A 39 5.15 3.50 3.30
N SER A 40 4.01 3.21 2.68
CA SER A 40 4.00 2.50 1.38
C SER A 40 3.66 3.41 0.21
N LEU A 41 4.41 3.27 -0.87
CA LEU A 41 4.04 3.74 -2.21
C LEU A 41 3.36 2.56 -2.93
N LEU A 42 2.08 2.70 -3.21
CA LEU A 42 1.25 1.66 -3.82
C LEU A 42 0.72 2.13 -5.18
N GLY A 43 0.66 1.25 -6.16
CA GLY A 43 0.12 1.59 -7.49
C GLY A 43 0.48 0.55 -8.55
N SER A 44 -0.14 0.63 -9.72
CA SER A 44 0.13 -0.28 -10.84
C SER A 44 1.56 -0.15 -11.38
N SER A 45 1.96 -1.08 -12.25
CA SER A 45 3.22 -0.94 -12.99
C SER A 45 3.24 0.38 -13.77
N GLY A 46 4.37 1.09 -13.76
CA GLY A 46 4.50 2.40 -14.41
C GLY A 46 3.89 3.58 -13.68
N SER A 47 3.33 3.42 -12.46
CA SER A 47 2.70 4.52 -11.74
C SER A 47 3.66 5.56 -11.13
N GLY A 48 4.99 5.34 -11.20
CA GLY A 48 6.01 6.27 -10.71
C GLY A 48 6.63 5.94 -9.34
N LYS A 49 6.27 4.81 -8.72
CA LYS A 49 6.75 4.42 -7.38
C LYS A 49 8.27 4.28 -7.29
N THR A 50 8.86 3.45 -8.13
CA THR A 50 10.31 3.22 -8.15
C THR A 50 11.08 4.48 -8.51
N THR A 51 10.57 5.31 -9.42
CA THR A 51 11.15 6.63 -9.71
C THR A 51 11.12 7.52 -8.46
N THR A 52 10.00 7.59 -7.77
CA THR A 52 9.87 8.36 -6.51
C THR A 52 10.84 7.84 -5.44
N LEU A 53 10.97 6.52 -5.29
CA LEU A 53 11.94 5.92 -4.38
C LEU A 53 13.39 6.26 -4.75
N ARG A 54 13.72 6.24 -6.04
CA ARG A 54 15.05 6.61 -6.57
C ARG A 54 15.36 8.09 -6.40
N LEU A 55 14.36 8.98 -6.50
CA LEU A 55 14.50 10.39 -6.18
C LEU A 55 14.85 10.59 -4.71
N ILE A 56 14.26 9.82 -3.79
CA ILE A 56 14.62 9.86 -2.36
C ILE A 56 16.03 9.31 -2.14
N GLY A 57 16.37 8.18 -2.79
CA GLY A 57 17.69 7.55 -2.71
C GLY A 57 18.82 8.29 -3.43
N GLY A 58 18.52 9.33 -4.20
CA GLY A 58 19.51 10.11 -4.98
C GLY A 58 20.01 9.42 -6.24
N PHE A 59 19.38 8.33 -6.67
CA PHE A 59 19.70 7.64 -7.92
C PHE A 59 19.15 8.38 -9.15
N GLU A 60 18.22 9.29 -8.92
CA GLU A 60 17.65 10.20 -9.91
C GLU A 60 17.60 11.60 -9.31
N ILE A 61 17.74 12.61 -10.16
CA ILE A 61 17.62 14.03 -9.79
C ILE A 61 16.31 14.56 -10.39
N PRO A 62 15.42 15.20 -9.61
CA PRO A 62 14.19 15.77 -10.15
C PRO A 62 14.48 17.02 -10.98
N GLU A 63 13.67 17.28 -12.02
CA GLU A 63 13.77 18.55 -12.77
C GLU A 63 13.12 19.71 -12.00
N TYR A 64 12.16 19.41 -11.11
CA TYR A 64 11.46 20.41 -10.31
C TYR A 64 11.19 19.91 -8.89
N GLY A 65 11.03 20.83 -7.95
CA GLY A 65 10.77 20.53 -6.55
C GLY A 65 12.04 20.22 -5.76
N SER A 66 11.88 19.81 -4.51
CA SER A 66 13.00 19.52 -3.61
C SER A 66 12.80 18.25 -2.78
N VAL A 67 13.91 17.61 -2.44
CA VAL A 67 13.96 16.39 -1.60
C VAL A 67 14.61 16.74 -0.28
N TRP A 68 13.92 16.47 0.83
CA TRP A 68 14.40 16.73 2.18
C TRP A 68 14.49 15.43 2.97
N ILE A 69 15.60 15.22 3.67
CA ILE A 69 15.83 14.02 4.51
C ILE A 69 16.44 14.45 5.83
N GLY A 70 15.83 14.05 6.95
CA GLY A 70 16.31 14.38 8.30
C GLY A 70 16.48 15.88 8.54
N GLY A 71 15.74 16.70 7.78
CA GLY A 71 15.73 18.15 7.85
C GLY A 71 16.73 18.91 6.98
N GLU A 72 17.54 18.19 6.21
CA GLU A 72 18.44 18.77 5.24
C GLU A 72 17.86 18.60 3.84
N GLU A 73 18.00 19.63 3.00
CA GLU A 73 17.73 19.50 1.58
C GLU A 73 18.85 18.69 0.92
N VAL A 74 18.49 17.59 0.28
CA VAL A 74 19.44 16.64 -0.32
C VAL A 74 19.24 16.49 -1.83
N THR A 75 18.47 17.38 -2.46
CA THR A 75 18.04 17.30 -3.86
C THR A 75 19.18 16.95 -4.83
N GLU A 76 20.30 17.66 -4.75
CA GLU A 76 21.48 17.45 -5.60
C GLU A 76 22.52 16.50 -5.01
N GLN A 77 22.30 16.00 -3.77
CA GLN A 77 23.25 15.11 -3.13
C GLN A 77 23.21 13.72 -3.78
N PRO A 78 24.37 13.12 -4.10
CA PRO A 78 24.44 11.77 -4.64
C PRO A 78 24.07 10.71 -3.59
N PRO A 79 23.75 9.46 -4.00
CA PRO A 79 23.24 8.43 -3.10
C PRO A 79 24.10 8.17 -1.86
N TYR A 80 25.42 8.21 -2.00
CA TYR A 80 26.36 7.88 -0.92
C TYR A 80 26.50 8.97 0.15
N GLN A 81 25.93 10.16 -0.07
CA GLN A 81 25.90 11.26 0.90
C GLN A 81 24.56 11.35 1.64
N ARG A 82 23.53 10.63 1.18
CA ARG A 82 22.21 10.65 1.81
C ARG A 82 22.15 9.66 2.96
N ASP A 83 21.53 10.07 4.06
CA ASP A 83 21.33 9.24 5.25
C ASP A 83 20.17 8.24 5.09
N VAL A 84 20.22 7.47 4.00
CA VAL A 84 19.24 6.45 3.62
C VAL A 84 19.96 5.22 3.07
N HIS A 85 19.32 4.06 3.19
CA HIS A 85 19.78 2.85 2.51
C HIS A 85 18.67 2.23 1.67
N THR A 86 19.02 1.77 0.47
CA THR A 86 18.08 1.15 -0.47
C THR A 86 18.34 -0.34 -0.59
N VAL A 87 17.27 -1.12 -0.45
CA VAL A 87 17.23 -2.54 -0.79
C VAL A 87 16.45 -2.69 -2.10
N PHE A 88 17.17 -3.07 -3.15
CA PHE A 88 16.61 -3.27 -4.48
C PHE A 88 15.92 -4.63 -4.61
N GLN A 89 15.03 -4.76 -5.60
CA GLN A 89 14.28 -5.97 -5.93
C GLN A 89 15.16 -7.23 -6.10
N SER A 90 16.36 -7.11 -6.67
CA SER A 90 17.30 -8.24 -6.84
C SER A 90 18.20 -8.49 -5.63
N TYR A 91 17.95 -7.81 -4.50
CA TYR A 91 18.76 -7.72 -3.29
C TYR A 91 20.17 -7.14 -3.49
N ALA A 92 20.68 -7.09 -4.72
CA ALA A 92 21.98 -6.58 -5.12
C ALA A 92 23.12 -7.09 -4.22
N LEU A 93 23.07 -8.37 -3.80
CA LEU A 93 24.13 -8.99 -3.01
C LEU A 93 25.38 -9.16 -3.88
N PHE A 94 26.56 -8.94 -3.30
CA PHE A 94 27.82 -9.15 -3.99
C PHE A 94 28.11 -10.65 -4.03
N PRO A 95 28.06 -11.30 -5.21
CA PRO A 95 28.10 -12.77 -5.32
C PRO A 95 29.47 -13.36 -4.96
N HIS A 96 30.52 -12.53 -5.03
CA HIS A 96 31.89 -12.89 -4.71
C HIS A 96 32.25 -12.73 -3.23
N LEU A 97 31.38 -12.09 -2.44
CA LEU A 97 31.56 -11.89 -1.00
C LEU A 97 30.74 -12.92 -0.21
N THR A 98 31.22 -13.29 0.98
CA THR A 98 30.43 -14.08 1.93
C THR A 98 29.27 -13.26 2.52
N VAL A 99 28.38 -13.91 3.27
CA VAL A 99 27.31 -13.23 4.02
C VAL A 99 27.88 -12.19 4.97
N ALA A 100 28.87 -12.57 5.78
CA ALA A 100 29.50 -11.66 6.73
C ALA A 100 30.17 -10.47 6.02
N GLU A 101 30.79 -10.71 4.85
CA GLU A 101 31.42 -9.66 4.05
C GLU A 101 30.40 -8.73 3.37
N ASN A 102 29.29 -9.28 2.88
CA ASN A 102 28.17 -8.48 2.36
C ASN A 102 27.65 -7.53 3.44
N ILE A 103 27.40 -8.06 4.65
CA ILE A 103 26.92 -7.28 5.79
C ILE A 103 27.96 -6.25 6.22
N ALA A 104 29.25 -6.60 6.29
CA ALA A 104 30.32 -5.69 6.70
C ALA A 104 30.62 -4.56 5.69
N TYR A 105 30.18 -4.70 4.43
CA TYR A 105 30.62 -3.85 3.33
C TYR A 105 30.40 -2.34 3.56
N PRO A 106 29.23 -1.87 4.05
CA PRO A 106 29.01 -0.45 4.31
C PRO A 106 29.97 0.12 5.37
N LEU A 107 30.25 -0.64 6.44
CA LEU A 107 31.20 -0.24 7.48
C LEU A 107 32.64 -0.12 6.95
N ARG A 108 33.01 -1.00 6.01
CA ARG A 108 34.33 -0.94 5.35
C ARG A 108 34.48 0.33 4.50
N ILE A 109 33.44 0.72 3.76
CA ILE A 109 33.41 1.97 3.00
C ILE A 109 33.49 3.18 3.93
N ALA A 110 32.75 3.14 5.04
CA ALA A 110 32.77 4.18 6.08
C ALA A 110 34.09 4.22 6.88
N LYS A 111 35.05 3.34 6.58
CA LYS A 111 36.35 3.22 7.27
C LYS A 111 36.19 3.02 8.79
N THR A 112 35.13 2.34 9.22
CA THR A 112 34.93 1.95 10.62
C THR A 112 36.11 1.11 11.11
N ALA A 113 36.50 1.27 12.39
CA ALA A 113 37.63 0.54 12.96
C ALA A 113 37.42 -0.98 12.84
N ARG A 114 38.45 -1.71 12.39
CA ARG A 114 38.37 -3.17 12.15
C ARG A 114 37.92 -3.96 13.38
N ALA A 115 38.31 -3.50 14.58
CA ALA A 115 37.92 -4.11 15.85
C ALA A 115 36.41 -4.05 16.11
N GLU A 116 35.73 -3.02 15.60
CA GLU A 116 34.30 -2.81 15.78
C GLU A 116 33.45 -3.59 14.75
N ILE A 117 33.98 -3.74 13.53
CA ILE A 117 33.24 -4.40 12.43
C ILE A 117 32.83 -5.83 12.81
N ALA A 118 33.73 -6.62 13.40
CA ALA A 118 33.45 -8.01 13.73
C ALA A 118 32.25 -8.14 14.71
N GLY A 119 32.23 -7.33 15.76
CA GLY A 119 31.15 -7.34 16.75
C GLY A 119 29.80 -6.91 16.17
N ARG A 120 29.79 -5.84 15.35
CA ARG A 120 28.56 -5.38 14.69
C ARG A 120 28.01 -6.41 13.68
N VAL A 121 28.89 -7.07 12.94
CA VAL A 121 28.49 -8.13 11.99
C VAL A 121 27.89 -9.32 12.73
N GLU A 122 28.49 -9.74 13.84
CA GLU A 122 27.96 -10.85 14.65
C GLU A 122 26.61 -10.50 15.30
N GLU A 123 26.45 -9.27 15.78
CA GLU A 123 25.16 -8.74 16.26
C GLU A 123 24.10 -8.77 15.14
N SER A 124 24.42 -8.25 13.96
CA SER A 124 23.53 -8.32 12.80
C SER A 124 23.18 -9.76 12.42
N LEU A 125 24.16 -10.68 12.36
CA LEU A 125 23.88 -12.09 12.04
C LEU A 125 22.88 -12.71 13.02
N ARG A 126 22.96 -12.39 14.32
CA ARG A 126 22.00 -12.88 15.32
C ARG A 126 20.63 -12.23 15.14
N MET A 127 20.59 -10.90 15.02
CA MET A 127 19.36 -10.12 14.87
C MET A 127 18.52 -10.57 13.67
N PHE A 128 19.18 -10.84 12.54
CA PHE A 128 18.53 -11.29 11.30
C PHE A 128 18.41 -12.81 11.19
N GLN A 129 18.64 -13.57 12.27
CA GLN A 129 18.54 -15.02 12.29
C GLN A 129 19.40 -15.71 11.20
N LEU A 130 20.60 -15.18 10.97
CA LEU A 130 21.61 -15.68 10.02
C LEU A 130 22.79 -16.36 10.76
N GLY A 131 22.59 -16.75 12.02
CA GLY A 131 23.60 -17.42 12.83
C GLY A 131 24.19 -18.65 12.12
N GLY A 132 25.52 -18.79 12.13
CA GLY A 132 26.23 -19.90 11.47
C GLY A 132 26.25 -19.83 9.94
N MET A 133 25.71 -18.77 9.30
CA MET A 133 25.71 -18.61 7.85
C MET A 133 26.77 -17.62 7.33
N GLY A 134 27.57 -17.01 8.22
CA GLY A 134 28.50 -15.93 7.89
C GLY A 134 29.49 -16.26 6.75
N ASP A 135 29.95 -17.50 6.67
CA ASP A 135 30.92 -17.97 5.67
C ASP A 135 30.29 -18.41 4.35
N ARG A 136 28.95 -18.49 4.29
CA ARG A 136 28.24 -18.87 3.05
C ARG A 136 28.31 -17.74 2.03
N ARG A 137 28.17 -18.09 0.76
CA ARG A 137 27.98 -17.14 -0.35
C ARG A 137 26.48 -16.99 -0.68
N PRO A 138 26.06 -15.87 -1.31
CA PRO A 138 24.66 -15.65 -1.67
C PRO A 138 24.01 -16.80 -2.46
N SER A 139 24.75 -17.48 -3.33
CA SER A 139 24.25 -18.63 -4.11
C SER A 139 23.92 -19.86 -3.27
N GLN A 140 24.31 -19.90 -2.01
CA GLN A 140 24.05 -21.00 -1.06
C GLN A 140 22.87 -20.71 -0.13
N LEU A 141 22.12 -19.63 -0.39
CA LEU A 141 21.03 -19.14 0.44
C LEU A 141 19.69 -19.26 -0.29
N SER A 142 18.61 -19.47 0.47
CA SER A 142 17.24 -19.30 -0.05
C SER A 142 16.93 -17.82 -0.34
N GLY A 143 15.87 -17.54 -1.09
CA GLY A 143 15.44 -16.16 -1.39
C GLY A 143 15.19 -15.32 -0.13
N GLY A 144 14.48 -15.87 0.86
CA GLY A 144 14.27 -15.19 2.14
C GLY A 144 15.56 -14.98 2.94
N GLN A 145 16.52 -15.91 2.88
CA GLN A 145 17.84 -15.72 3.48
C GLN A 145 18.62 -14.61 2.78
N GLN A 146 18.62 -14.55 1.45
CA GLN A 146 19.27 -13.46 0.71
C GLN A 146 18.67 -12.10 1.07
N GLN A 147 17.35 -12.03 1.22
CA GLN A 147 16.68 -10.81 1.66
C GLN A 147 17.12 -10.39 3.07
N ARG A 148 17.17 -11.33 4.03
CA ARG A 148 17.67 -11.05 5.39
C ARG A 148 19.11 -10.53 5.37
N VAL A 149 19.97 -11.07 4.49
CA VAL A 149 21.34 -10.56 4.30
C VAL A 149 21.33 -9.13 3.74
N ALA A 150 20.46 -8.83 2.77
CA ALA A 150 20.34 -7.50 2.20
C ALA A 150 19.82 -6.46 3.21
N LEU A 151 18.84 -6.84 4.03
CA LEU A 151 18.34 -6.01 5.14
C LEU A 151 19.42 -5.80 6.20
N ALA A 152 20.11 -6.87 6.63
CA ALA A 152 21.21 -6.77 7.58
C ALA A 152 22.31 -5.83 7.09
N ARG A 153 22.70 -5.95 5.81
CA ARG A 153 23.64 -5.04 5.16
C ARG A 153 23.14 -3.60 5.16
N ALA A 154 21.86 -3.36 4.84
CA ALA A 154 21.31 -2.01 4.82
C ALA A 154 21.20 -1.39 6.22
N LEU A 155 21.05 -2.20 7.26
CA LEU A 155 20.77 -1.72 8.62
C LEU A 155 22.00 -1.64 9.54
N ILE A 156 23.12 -2.26 9.17
CA ILE A 156 24.34 -2.22 9.99
C ILE A 156 24.88 -0.81 10.23
N SER A 157 24.62 0.12 9.30
CA SER A 157 25.01 1.54 9.40
C SER A 157 24.01 2.38 10.20
N ARG A 158 22.85 1.83 10.58
CA ARG A 158 21.76 2.52 11.28
C ARG A 158 21.29 3.80 10.55
N PRO A 159 20.79 3.70 9.31
CA PRO A 159 20.31 4.87 8.55
C PRO A 159 19.06 5.48 9.19
N LYS A 160 18.77 6.76 8.88
CA LYS A 160 17.47 7.37 9.26
C LYS A 160 16.27 6.71 8.56
N VAL A 161 16.46 6.27 7.31
CA VAL A 161 15.38 5.74 6.47
C VAL A 161 15.85 4.52 5.67
N LEU A 162 15.03 3.48 5.63
CA LEU A 162 15.20 2.31 4.78
C LEU A 162 14.22 2.37 3.60
N LEU A 163 14.75 2.30 2.39
CA LEU A 163 14.00 2.32 1.13
C LEU A 163 13.93 0.89 0.58
N LEU A 164 12.73 0.37 0.35
CA LEU A 164 12.49 -1.02 -0.07
C LEU A 164 11.76 -1.03 -1.43
N ASP A 165 12.43 -1.49 -2.49
CA ASP A 165 11.89 -1.50 -3.86
C ASP A 165 11.38 -2.91 -4.22
N GLU A 166 10.07 -3.14 -4.06
CA GLU A 166 9.39 -4.41 -4.31
C GLU A 166 10.12 -5.66 -3.74
N PRO A 167 10.55 -5.65 -2.47
CA PRO A 167 11.46 -6.66 -1.94
C PRO A 167 10.83 -8.06 -1.82
N LEU A 168 9.51 -8.18 -1.97
CA LEU A 168 8.76 -9.44 -1.83
C LEU A 168 8.24 -10.01 -3.15
N SER A 169 8.43 -9.31 -4.28
CA SER A 169 7.78 -9.65 -5.55
C SER A 169 8.18 -11.03 -6.09
N ALA A 170 9.39 -11.49 -5.77
CA ALA A 170 9.95 -12.75 -6.26
C ALA A 170 9.66 -13.96 -5.34
N LEU A 171 8.96 -13.76 -4.22
CA LEU A 171 8.69 -14.80 -3.24
C LEU A 171 7.32 -15.45 -3.47
N ASP A 172 7.20 -16.75 -3.20
CA ASP A 172 5.92 -17.45 -3.18
C ASP A 172 5.03 -16.96 -2.03
N ALA A 173 3.73 -17.26 -2.10
CA ALA A 173 2.73 -16.72 -1.18
C ALA A 173 3.01 -17.07 0.29
N LYS A 174 3.50 -18.28 0.59
CA LYS A 174 3.71 -18.70 1.98
C LYS A 174 4.92 -17.99 2.57
N ILE A 175 6.05 -17.99 1.85
CA ILE A 175 7.27 -17.30 2.31
C ILE A 175 7.02 -15.80 2.39
N ARG A 176 6.27 -15.24 1.43
CA ARG A 176 5.91 -13.83 1.42
C ARG A 176 5.20 -13.41 2.71
N GLU A 177 4.23 -14.18 3.17
CA GLU A 177 3.50 -13.88 4.41
C GLU A 177 4.41 -13.92 5.65
N GLU A 178 5.27 -14.94 5.75
CA GLU A 178 6.26 -15.04 6.83
C GLU A 178 7.19 -13.81 6.85
N VAL A 179 7.69 -13.41 5.68
CA VAL A 179 8.61 -12.26 5.55
C VAL A 179 7.90 -10.92 5.79
N ARG A 180 6.63 -10.77 5.41
CA ARG A 180 5.83 -9.57 5.73
C ARG A 180 5.81 -9.33 7.23
N GLN A 181 5.47 -10.38 8.00
CA GLN A 181 5.43 -10.30 9.45
C GLN A 181 6.81 -9.95 10.03
N GLU A 182 7.88 -10.58 9.53
CA GLU A 182 9.25 -10.27 9.94
C GLU A 182 9.65 -8.80 9.69
N LEU A 183 9.29 -8.24 8.53
CA LEU A 183 9.56 -6.84 8.21
C LEU A 183 8.84 -5.89 9.19
N ARG A 184 7.58 -6.18 9.53
CA ARG A 184 6.81 -5.37 10.47
C ARG A 184 7.40 -5.46 11.89
N ASP A 185 7.80 -6.65 12.31
CA ASP A 185 8.41 -6.85 13.63
C ASP A 185 9.78 -6.18 13.73
N LEU A 186 10.60 -6.29 12.68
CA LEU A 186 11.89 -5.59 12.57
C LEU A 186 11.70 -4.07 12.67
N GLN A 187 10.74 -3.52 11.93
CA GLN A 187 10.45 -2.09 11.94
C GLN A 187 10.04 -1.63 13.35
N LYS A 188 9.14 -2.36 14.03
CA LYS A 188 8.73 -2.06 15.40
C LYS A 188 9.87 -2.17 16.42
N GLN A 189 10.72 -3.19 16.31
CA GLN A 189 11.84 -3.41 17.23
C GLN A 189 12.93 -2.34 17.08
N THR A 190 13.13 -1.83 15.86
CA THR A 190 14.19 -0.86 15.56
C THR A 190 13.73 0.59 15.56
N ASN A 191 12.42 0.83 15.50
CA ASN A 191 11.80 2.14 15.34
C ASN A 191 12.34 2.92 14.12
N LEU A 192 12.76 2.19 13.08
CA LEU A 192 13.25 2.77 11.84
C LEU A 192 12.09 3.19 10.94
N THR A 193 12.36 4.19 10.10
CA THR A 193 11.40 4.64 9.08
C THR A 193 11.59 3.83 7.81
N PHE A 194 10.51 3.22 7.33
CA PHE A 194 10.51 2.39 6.12
C PHE A 194 9.69 3.09 5.03
N ILE A 195 10.25 3.18 3.82
CA ILE A 195 9.50 3.54 2.61
C ILE A 195 9.47 2.32 1.70
N TYR A 196 8.29 1.75 1.53
CA TYR A 196 8.06 0.47 0.87
C TYR A 196 7.33 0.65 -0.45
N VAL A 197 7.90 0.17 -1.55
CA VAL A 197 7.24 0.17 -2.87
C VAL A 197 6.65 -1.20 -3.13
N THR A 198 5.37 -1.24 -3.49
CA THR A 198 4.71 -2.46 -3.93
C THR A 198 3.60 -2.18 -4.95
N HIS A 199 3.26 -3.22 -5.71
CA HIS A 199 2.06 -3.28 -6.54
C HIS A 199 0.97 -4.16 -5.91
N ASP A 200 1.27 -4.86 -4.82
CA ASP A 200 0.36 -5.73 -4.09
C ASP A 200 -0.40 -4.93 -3.02
N GLN A 201 -1.73 -4.96 -3.11
CA GLN A 201 -2.61 -4.19 -2.24
C GLN A 201 -2.68 -4.80 -0.83
N GLU A 202 -2.63 -6.12 -0.73
CA GLU A 202 -2.67 -6.81 0.56
C GLU A 202 -1.43 -6.47 1.37
N GLU A 203 -0.26 -6.39 0.72
CA GLU A 203 0.99 -5.93 1.35
C GLU A 203 0.85 -4.54 1.94
N ALA A 204 0.40 -3.58 1.11
CA ALA A 204 0.28 -2.20 1.52
C ALA A 204 -0.72 -2.06 2.68
N LEU A 205 -1.86 -2.75 2.60
CA LEU A 205 -2.89 -2.69 3.65
C LEU A 205 -2.46 -3.37 4.96
N ALA A 206 -1.67 -4.44 4.90
CA ALA A 206 -1.25 -5.20 6.08
C ALA A 206 -0.05 -4.59 6.81
N LEU A 207 0.89 -4.00 6.09
CA LEU A 207 2.17 -3.56 6.65
C LEU A 207 2.21 -2.07 7.05
N SER A 208 1.46 -1.24 6.35
CA SER A 208 1.71 0.20 6.36
C SER A 208 0.95 0.93 7.45
N ASP A 209 1.56 1.97 7.98
CA ASP A 209 0.90 2.98 8.82
C ASP A 209 0.16 3.99 7.93
N ARG A 210 0.80 4.44 6.84
CA ARG A 210 0.19 5.23 5.76
C ARG A 210 0.59 4.71 4.39
N ILE A 211 -0.31 4.91 3.43
CA ILE A 211 -0.15 4.51 2.03
C ILE A 211 -0.35 5.74 1.16
N ALA A 212 0.56 5.96 0.21
CA ALA A 212 0.36 6.85 -0.92
C ALA A 212 -0.05 6.00 -2.13
N VAL A 213 -1.30 6.16 -2.58
CA VAL A 213 -1.76 5.54 -3.82
C VAL A 213 -1.29 6.39 -5.00
N MET A 214 -0.51 5.80 -5.89
CA MET A 214 0.09 6.46 -7.05
C MET A 214 -0.53 6.00 -8.36
N HIS A 215 -0.74 6.95 -9.26
CA HIS A 215 -1.22 6.71 -10.62
C HIS A 215 -0.64 7.76 -11.57
N ASN A 216 -0.10 7.31 -12.71
CA ASN A 216 0.48 8.18 -13.74
C ASN A 216 1.42 9.27 -13.19
N GLY A 217 2.34 8.86 -12.30
CA GLY A 217 3.33 9.72 -11.69
C GLY A 217 2.80 10.66 -10.60
N GLN A 218 1.51 10.59 -10.26
CA GLN A 218 0.87 11.47 -9.28
C GLN A 218 0.36 10.70 -8.07
N VAL A 219 0.43 11.33 -6.90
CA VAL A 219 -0.23 10.83 -5.69
C VAL A 219 -1.72 11.14 -5.78
N GLN A 220 -2.54 10.09 -5.75
CA GLN A 220 -4.01 10.17 -5.82
C GLN A 220 -4.63 10.36 -4.43
N GLN A 221 -4.10 9.66 -3.43
CA GLN A 221 -4.55 9.75 -2.06
C GLN A 221 -3.44 9.30 -1.11
N ILE A 222 -3.34 9.96 0.04
CA ILE A 222 -2.52 9.50 1.17
C ILE A 222 -3.45 9.28 2.36
N GLY A 223 -3.28 8.16 3.07
CA GLY A 223 -4.04 7.87 4.27
C GLY A 223 -3.63 6.57 4.93
N THR A 224 -4.20 6.28 6.08
CA THR A 224 -4.06 4.96 6.73
C THR A 224 -4.72 3.88 5.87
N PRO A 225 -4.33 2.59 6.00
CA PRO A 225 -4.98 1.49 5.29
C PRO A 225 -6.51 1.53 5.39
N LYS A 226 -7.03 1.80 6.59
CA LYS A 226 -8.47 1.93 6.83
C LYS A 226 -9.09 3.08 6.04
N GLN A 227 -8.46 4.26 6.04
CA GLN A 227 -8.97 5.41 5.28
C GLN A 227 -8.97 5.15 3.77
N ILE A 228 -7.89 4.57 3.23
CA ILE A 228 -7.78 4.22 1.81
C ILE A 228 -8.85 3.19 1.42
N TYR A 229 -9.10 2.20 2.27
CA TYR A 229 -10.06 1.13 2.00
C TYR A 229 -11.53 1.56 2.15
N ASP A 230 -11.86 2.19 3.30
CA ASP A 230 -13.24 2.55 3.67
C ASP A 230 -13.70 3.87 3.04
N ARG A 231 -12.77 4.78 2.75
CA ARG A 231 -13.05 6.17 2.32
C ARG A 231 -12.11 6.59 1.17
N PRO A 232 -12.14 5.88 0.02
CA PRO A 232 -11.37 6.28 -1.15
C PRO A 232 -11.75 7.69 -1.63
N GLY A 233 -10.74 8.49 -1.96
CA GLY A 233 -10.87 9.90 -2.34
C GLY A 233 -11.23 10.12 -3.82
N SER A 234 -11.33 9.06 -4.61
CA SER A 234 -11.78 9.11 -6.00
C SER A 234 -12.25 7.74 -6.48
N LEU A 235 -12.99 7.72 -7.59
CA LEU A 235 -13.38 6.47 -8.25
C LEU A 235 -12.19 5.59 -8.63
N PHE A 236 -11.06 6.19 -9.03
CA PHE A 236 -9.84 5.45 -9.32
C PHE A 236 -9.35 4.67 -8.09
N VAL A 237 -9.22 5.33 -6.94
CA VAL A 237 -8.73 4.65 -5.72
C VAL A 237 -9.72 3.57 -5.27
N ALA A 238 -11.02 3.85 -5.38
CA ALA A 238 -12.07 2.90 -5.05
C ALA A 238 -12.02 1.62 -5.90
N GLN A 239 -11.78 1.76 -7.20
CA GLN A 239 -11.64 0.65 -8.14
C GLN A 239 -10.29 -0.07 -7.99
N PHE A 240 -9.26 0.69 -7.63
CA PHE A 240 -7.92 0.16 -7.49
C PHE A 240 -7.77 -0.65 -6.21
N ILE A 241 -8.36 -0.25 -5.09
CA ILE A 241 -8.18 -0.91 -3.78
C ILE A 241 -9.34 -1.86 -3.48
N GLY A 242 -9.06 -3.17 -3.44
CA GLY A 242 -10.03 -4.21 -3.05
C GLY A 242 -11.21 -4.36 -4.01
N LYS A 243 -12.10 -5.32 -3.72
CA LYS A 243 -13.35 -5.47 -4.47
C LYS A 243 -14.40 -4.46 -3.99
N ALA A 244 -15.26 -4.01 -4.90
CA ALA A 244 -16.34 -3.09 -4.62
C ALA A 244 -17.48 -3.25 -5.63
N ASN A 245 -18.70 -2.96 -5.17
CA ASN A 245 -19.84 -2.72 -6.04
C ASN A 245 -19.96 -1.23 -6.30
N PHE A 246 -20.21 -0.87 -7.56
CA PHE A 246 -20.42 0.51 -7.98
C PHE A 246 -21.83 0.69 -8.52
N LEU A 247 -22.56 1.65 -7.96
CA LEU A 247 -23.94 1.94 -8.33
C LEU A 247 -24.02 3.37 -8.84
N LYS A 248 -24.42 3.54 -10.11
CA LYS A 248 -24.62 4.86 -10.71
C LYS A 248 -26.05 5.31 -10.45
N GLY A 249 -26.21 6.56 -10.04
CA GLY A 249 -27.53 7.10 -9.74
C GLY A 249 -27.57 8.62 -9.74
N THR A 250 -28.74 9.16 -9.40
CA THR A 250 -28.99 10.60 -9.35
C THR A 250 -29.36 11.03 -7.94
N VAL A 251 -28.76 12.10 -7.43
CA VAL A 251 -29.05 12.59 -6.08
C VAL A 251 -30.49 13.13 -5.99
N LEU A 252 -31.27 12.59 -5.05
CA LEU A 252 -32.63 13.02 -4.75
C LEU A 252 -32.65 14.09 -3.66
N GLU A 253 -31.90 13.86 -2.58
CA GLU A 253 -31.80 14.77 -1.45
C GLU A 253 -30.50 14.53 -0.70
N THR A 254 -30.06 15.53 0.07
CA THR A 254 -28.90 15.45 0.96
C THR A 254 -29.30 15.97 2.33
N ILE A 255 -29.05 15.18 3.36
CA ILE A 255 -29.42 15.47 4.75
C ILE A 255 -28.17 15.32 5.61
N GLY A 256 -27.53 16.43 5.96
CA GLY A 256 -26.27 16.40 6.71
C GLY A 256 -25.18 15.63 5.97
N GLU A 257 -24.66 14.57 6.59
CA GLU A 257 -23.60 13.71 6.04
C GLU A 257 -24.13 12.50 5.25
N THR A 258 -25.41 12.49 4.88
CA THR A 258 -26.02 11.43 4.07
C THR A 258 -26.71 11.99 2.84
N ALA A 259 -26.76 11.19 1.79
CA ALA A 259 -27.51 11.49 0.57
C ALA A 259 -28.40 10.31 0.21
N ALA A 260 -29.61 10.62 -0.25
CA ALA A 260 -30.44 9.65 -0.94
C ALA A 260 -30.23 9.77 -2.44
N VAL A 261 -29.98 8.63 -3.07
CA VAL A 261 -29.67 8.54 -4.50
C VAL A 261 -30.64 7.56 -5.15
N GLU A 262 -31.21 7.97 -6.27
CA GLU A 262 -32.01 7.11 -7.11
C GLU A 262 -31.10 6.25 -7.99
N VAL A 263 -31.17 4.94 -7.81
CA VAL A 263 -30.43 3.93 -8.58
C VAL A 263 -31.47 3.00 -9.21
N SER A 264 -31.63 3.07 -10.53
CA SER A 264 -32.59 2.23 -11.26
C SER A 264 -34.01 2.28 -10.67
N GLY A 265 -34.51 3.46 -10.29
CA GLY A 265 -35.83 3.66 -9.68
C GLY A 265 -35.91 3.33 -8.18
N MET A 266 -34.83 2.89 -7.55
CA MET A 266 -34.77 2.60 -6.11
C MET A 266 -34.04 3.70 -5.35
N LYS A 267 -34.54 4.06 -4.17
CA LYS A 267 -33.88 5.02 -3.27
C LYS A 267 -32.84 4.30 -2.41
N ILE A 268 -31.57 4.69 -2.55
CA ILE A 268 -30.43 4.16 -1.78
C ILE A 268 -29.82 5.30 -0.95
N TRP A 269 -29.67 5.07 0.35
CA TRP A 269 -28.96 5.97 1.27
C TRP A 269 -27.46 5.65 1.29
N ALA A 270 -26.65 6.70 1.16
CA ALA A 270 -25.20 6.63 1.25
C ALA A 270 -24.63 7.74 2.14
N ALA A 271 -23.51 7.46 2.80
CA ALA A 271 -22.72 8.48 3.48
C ALA A 271 -21.98 9.34 2.46
N VAL A 272 -22.02 10.66 2.66
CA VAL A 272 -21.31 11.63 1.85
C VAL A 272 -19.91 11.81 2.41
N THR A 273 -18.88 11.55 1.60
CA THR A 273 -17.49 11.80 1.95
C THR A 273 -16.98 13.03 1.22
N GLY A 274 -16.93 14.17 1.91
CA GLY A 274 -16.45 15.43 1.34
C GLY A 274 -17.57 16.38 0.96
N ARG A 275 -17.53 16.93 -0.25
CA ARG A 275 -18.48 17.97 -0.68
C ARG A 275 -19.86 17.35 -0.89
N SER A 276 -20.87 17.92 -0.23
CA SER A 276 -22.27 17.56 -0.46
C SER A 276 -22.65 17.76 -1.92
N PRO A 277 -23.16 16.73 -2.60
CA PRO A 277 -23.59 16.86 -3.98
C PRO A 277 -24.87 17.70 -4.06
N SER A 278 -25.14 18.30 -5.23
CA SER A 278 -26.40 18.98 -5.45
C SER A 278 -27.47 18.00 -5.91
N ILE A 279 -28.73 18.29 -5.57
CA ILE A 279 -29.88 17.53 -6.07
C ILE A 279 -29.85 17.51 -7.60
N GLY A 280 -30.11 16.34 -8.19
CA GLY A 280 -30.07 16.12 -9.64
C GLY A 280 -28.68 15.81 -10.20
N ASN A 281 -27.61 15.85 -9.41
CA ASN A 281 -26.28 15.43 -9.89
C ASN A 281 -26.22 13.90 -10.07
N ALA A 282 -25.60 13.47 -11.17
CA ALA A 282 -25.22 12.08 -11.36
C ALA A 282 -24.02 11.76 -10.47
N VAL A 283 -24.10 10.65 -9.73
CA VAL A 283 -23.09 10.24 -8.75
C VAL A 283 -22.85 8.74 -8.83
N THR A 284 -21.70 8.30 -8.29
CA THR A 284 -21.39 6.88 -8.13
C THR A 284 -21.31 6.54 -6.65
N LEU A 285 -22.11 5.56 -6.23
CA LEU A 285 -22.00 4.95 -4.90
C LEU A 285 -21.03 3.78 -4.94
N MET A 286 -20.34 3.55 -3.83
CA MET A 286 -19.50 2.39 -3.60
C MET A 286 -19.98 1.64 -2.36
N ILE A 287 -20.11 0.33 -2.47
CA ILE A 287 -20.29 -0.56 -1.31
C ILE A 287 -19.36 -1.77 -1.43
N ARG A 288 -18.64 -2.05 -0.35
CA ARG A 288 -17.75 -3.22 -0.29
C ARG A 288 -18.58 -4.52 -0.16
N PRO A 289 -18.21 -5.61 -0.86
CA PRO A 289 -18.98 -6.85 -0.85
C PRO A 289 -19.24 -7.43 0.55
N GLU A 290 -18.26 -7.32 1.44
CA GLU A 290 -18.33 -7.80 2.82
C GLU A 290 -19.22 -6.94 3.74
N ARG A 291 -19.67 -5.77 3.27
CA ARG A 291 -20.59 -4.90 4.00
C ARG A 291 -22.06 -5.17 3.68
N VAL A 292 -22.34 -5.99 2.67
CA VAL A 292 -23.71 -6.40 2.34
C VAL A 292 -24.06 -7.66 3.15
N ARG A 293 -25.08 -7.55 4.00
CA ARG A 293 -25.64 -8.70 4.73
C ARG A 293 -26.59 -9.49 3.83
N LEU A 294 -26.69 -10.80 4.05
CA LEU A 294 -27.60 -11.69 3.33
C LEU A 294 -28.51 -12.49 4.26
N GLY A 295 -29.60 -13.02 3.71
CA GLY A 295 -30.45 -14.01 4.37
C GLY A 295 -31.14 -13.45 5.61
N GLU A 296 -31.20 -14.27 6.66
CA GLU A 296 -31.91 -13.93 7.89
C GLU A 296 -31.26 -12.73 8.62
N THR A 297 -29.94 -12.60 8.52
CA THR A 297 -29.23 -11.43 9.08
C THR A 297 -29.62 -10.13 8.38
N ALA A 298 -29.97 -10.18 7.10
CA ALA A 298 -30.45 -9.02 6.37
C ALA A 298 -31.90 -8.68 6.71
N LYS A 299 -32.77 -9.70 6.86
CA LYS A 299 -34.19 -9.49 7.20
C LYS A 299 -34.40 -8.90 8.58
N THR A 300 -33.60 -9.34 9.55
CA THR A 300 -33.72 -8.92 10.95
C THR A 300 -33.02 -7.60 11.24
N ALA A 301 -32.13 -7.13 10.35
CA ALA A 301 -31.43 -5.87 10.51
C ALA A 301 -32.35 -4.67 10.27
N LYS A 302 -32.39 -3.75 11.24
CA LYS A 302 -32.87 -2.37 10.99
C LYS A 302 -31.79 -1.62 10.22
N ALA A 303 -31.81 -1.77 8.90
CA ALA A 303 -30.84 -1.20 7.98
C ALA A 303 -31.50 -0.11 7.13
N ASP A 304 -30.73 0.92 6.76
CA ASP A 304 -31.21 2.04 5.93
C ASP A 304 -31.53 1.60 4.50
N ASN A 305 -30.84 0.56 4.03
CA ASN A 305 -31.00 0.01 2.69
C ASN A 305 -31.38 -1.47 2.78
N GLN A 306 -32.46 -1.83 2.11
CA GLN A 306 -32.96 -3.21 2.03
C GLN A 306 -33.46 -3.50 0.62
N LEU A 307 -33.14 -4.68 0.12
CA LEU A 307 -33.61 -5.15 -1.18
C LEU A 307 -33.67 -6.68 -1.22
N SER A 308 -34.31 -7.20 -2.25
CA SER A 308 -34.30 -8.63 -2.56
C SER A 308 -33.54 -8.88 -3.85
N GLY A 309 -32.91 -10.04 -3.95
CA GLY A 309 -32.18 -10.46 -5.13
C GLY A 309 -32.12 -11.97 -5.28
N LYS A 310 -31.68 -12.42 -6.45
CA LYS A 310 -31.52 -13.83 -6.78
C LYS A 310 -30.05 -14.18 -6.93
N VAL A 311 -29.60 -15.24 -6.27
CA VAL A 311 -28.23 -15.73 -6.40
C VAL A 311 -28.03 -16.27 -7.82
N ALA A 312 -27.09 -15.68 -8.56
CA ALA A 312 -26.72 -16.08 -9.91
C ALA A 312 -25.52 -17.04 -9.91
N SER A 313 -24.54 -16.82 -9.04
CA SER A 313 -23.38 -17.71 -8.92
C SER A 313 -22.77 -17.66 -7.53
N VAL A 314 -22.11 -18.75 -7.15
CA VAL A 314 -21.36 -18.91 -5.91
C VAL A 314 -19.93 -19.29 -6.26
N THR A 315 -18.95 -18.64 -5.65
CA THR A 315 -17.53 -18.96 -5.82
C THR A 315 -16.86 -19.10 -4.45
N TYR A 316 -16.15 -20.20 -4.23
CA TYR A 316 -15.36 -20.40 -3.01
C TYR A 316 -14.00 -19.73 -3.15
N VAL A 317 -13.65 -18.89 -2.18
CA VAL A 317 -12.39 -18.15 -2.11
C VAL A 317 -11.76 -18.40 -0.73
N GLY A 318 -11.16 -19.58 -0.56
CA GLY A 318 -10.58 -20.00 0.71
C GLY A 318 -11.64 -20.12 1.81
N GLN A 319 -11.53 -19.26 2.83
CA GLN A 319 -12.47 -19.20 3.96
C GLN A 319 -13.73 -18.35 3.67
N LEU A 320 -13.74 -17.67 2.53
CA LEU A 320 -14.85 -16.82 2.10
C LEU A 320 -15.63 -17.49 0.96
N ILE A 321 -16.90 -17.15 0.88
CA ILE A 321 -17.71 -17.34 -0.32
C ILE A 321 -18.02 -15.99 -0.94
N GLU A 322 -17.94 -15.94 -2.25
CA GLU A 322 -18.34 -14.81 -3.07
C GLU A 322 -19.61 -15.16 -3.83
N LEU A 323 -20.64 -14.36 -3.61
CA LEU A 323 -21.97 -14.52 -4.17
C LEU A 323 -22.20 -13.40 -5.17
N LYS A 324 -22.62 -13.74 -6.38
CA LYS A 324 -23.14 -12.77 -7.33
C LYS A 324 -24.66 -12.82 -7.27
N VAL A 325 -25.28 -11.70 -6.92
CA VAL A 325 -26.71 -11.57 -6.67
C VAL A 325 -27.30 -10.56 -7.65
N GLU A 326 -28.26 -11.01 -8.46
CA GLU A 326 -29.01 -10.12 -9.35
C GLU A 326 -30.11 -9.41 -8.56
N THR A 327 -30.13 -8.08 -8.64
CA THR A 327 -31.05 -7.22 -7.88
C THR A 327 -31.69 -6.17 -8.80
N PRO A 328 -32.76 -5.48 -8.35
CA PRO A 328 -33.34 -4.36 -9.11
C PRO A 328 -32.35 -3.22 -9.41
N ILE A 329 -31.30 -3.08 -8.60
CA ILE A 329 -30.26 -2.06 -8.77
C ILE A 329 -29.02 -2.56 -9.54
N GLY A 330 -29.12 -3.75 -10.14
CA GLY A 330 -28.05 -4.41 -10.88
C GLY A 330 -27.45 -5.61 -10.15
N SER A 331 -26.36 -6.13 -10.71
CA SER A 331 -25.66 -7.28 -10.16
C SER A 331 -24.71 -6.85 -9.04
N LEU A 332 -24.87 -7.42 -7.85
CA LEU A 332 -24.03 -7.17 -6.67
C LEU A 332 -23.16 -8.38 -6.35
N THR A 333 -21.89 -8.13 -6.06
CA THR A 333 -20.99 -9.07 -5.42
C THR A 333 -21.11 -8.93 -3.91
N VAL A 334 -21.31 -10.04 -3.21
CA VAL A 334 -21.40 -10.10 -1.75
C VAL A 334 -20.41 -11.14 -1.24
N THR A 335 -19.72 -10.85 -0.15
CA THR A 335 -18.72 -11.75 0.42
C THR A 335 -19.07 -12.10 1.87
N GLN A 336 -19.05 -13.39 2.20
CA GLN A 336 -19.35 -13.90 3.54
C GLN A 336 -18.38 -15.02 3.93
N LEU A 337 -18.26 -15.29 5.24
CA LEU A 337 -17.55 -16.47 5.73
C LEU A 337 -18.28 -17.74 5.28
N SER A 338 -17.54 -18.70 4.76
CA SER A 338 -18.10 -19.99 4.32
C SER A 338 -18.73 -20.77 5.47
N SER A 339 -18.23 -20.60 6.69
CA SER A 339 -18.75 -21.25 7.90
C SER A 339 -20.12 -20.73 8.35
N THR A 340 -20.49 -19.51 7.95
CA THR A 340 -21.77 -18.87 8.29
C THR A 340 -22.66 -18.68 7.06
N ALA A 341 -22.30 -19.32 5.94
CA ALA A 341 -23.01 -19.19 4.68
C ALA A 341 -24.38 -19.87 4.77
N ASP A 342 -25.43 -19.07 4.85
CA ASP A 342 -26.82 -19.51 4.76
C ASP A 342 -27.52 -18.74 3.64
N PHE A 343 -27.66 -19.38 2.48
CA PHE A 343 -28.32 -18.77 1.32
C PHE A 343 -29.20 -19.76 0.53
N SER A 344 -30.46 -19.38 0.34
CA SER A 344 -31.40 -19.84 -0.70
C SER A 344 -31.22 -19.11 -2.04
N LEU A 345 -31.87 -19.62 -3.09
CA LEU A 345 -31.93 -18.99 -4.43
C LEU A 345 -32.38 -17.53 -4.38
N GLU A 346 -33.37 -17.20 -3.55
CA GLU A 346 -33.80 -15.83 -3.26
C GLU A 346 -33.20 -15.35 -1.95
N GLN A 347 -32.65 -14.15 -1.95
CA GLN A 347 -31.96 -13.54 -0.82
C GLN A 347 -32.51 -12.16 -0.51
N SER A 348 -32.61 -11.86 0.79
CA SER A 348 -32.72 -10.49 1.27
C SER A 348 -31.31 -9.93 1.44
N LEU A 349 -31.10 -8.69 1.03
CA LEU A 349 -29.85 -7.95 1.14
C LEU A 349 -30.09 -6.70 1.98
N SER A 350 -29.15 -6.37 2.85
CA SER A 350 -29.21 -5.11 3.59
C SER A 350 -27.83 -4.57 3.93
N TRP A 351 -27.74 -3.25 4.12
CA TRP A 351 -26.55 -2.57 4.60
C TRP A 351 -26.91 -1.22 5.23
N ASN A 352 -26.03 -0.71 6.08
CA ASN A 352 -26.24 0.58 6.72
C ASN A 352 -25.79 1.72 5.80
N VAL A 353 -26.32 2.92 6.02
CA VAL A 353 -25.95 4.13 5.25
C VAL A 353 -24.44 4.39 5.27
N ASN A 354 -23.76 4.10 6.38
CA ASN A 354 -22.33 4.32 6.54
C ASN A 354 -21.44 3.30 5.80
N ASP A 355 -22.02 2.19 5.35
CA ASP A 355 -21.33 1.14 4.60
C ASP A 355 -21.39 1.37 3.07
N CYS A 356 -22.27 2.28 2.63
CA CYS A 356 -22.39 2.73 1.25
C CYS A 356 -21.91 4.18 1.18
N ILE A 357 -20.87 4.46 0.41
CA ILE A 357 -20.31 5.81 0.32
C ILE A 357 -20.59 6.41 -1.04
N LEU A 358 -20.83 7.72 -1.07
CA LEU A 358 -20.86 8.50 -2.29
C LEU A 358 -19.42 8.88 -2.65
N LEU A 359 -18.94 8.41 -3.80
CA LEU A 359 -17.58 8.71 -4.25
C LEU A 359 -17.48 10.16 -4.73
N PRO A 360 -16.38 10.86 -4.40
CA PRO A 360 -16.08 12.14 -5.02
C PRO A 360 -15.90 11.98 -6.53
N ASP A 361 -16.34 12.99 -7.29
CA ASP A 361 -16.09 13.09 -8.73
C ASP A 361 -14.60 13.15 -9.08
#